data_AF-A0A3N0CBF8-F1
#
_entry.id   AF-A0A3N0CBF8-F1
#
_cell.length_a   1.000
_cell.length_b   1.000
_cell.length_c   1.000
_cell.angle_alpha   90.00
_cell.angle_beta   90.00
_cell.angle_gamma   90.00
#
_symmetry.space_group_name_H-M   'P 1'
#
loop_
_entity.id
_entity.type
_entity.pdbx_description
1 polymer ?
#
loop_
_entity_poly.entity_id
_entity_poly.type
_entity_poly.pdbx_seq_one_letter_code
_entity_poly.pdbx_strand_id
1 'polypeptide(L)'
;MTEYLESPGERPGRTFTITFDLSRLPTAATAAGVALVSAAVVVSAMYTRNTGDLDTSNFVMGALSALGLLGFAVVAHLVVPDAERRAGLVSWPGAAGAAGLGVMLSVLISNDDVSIYAGAGLALVLSVAGYLLTRAAPFVLSSLAALVVLYAKLFDDVIDEGDEGSQFIVIGAAVMIFVMVATAAGWLLPATRELTGIVVGIAGLATMAGVLMSLGTIRAMTVAFSEFRVSGFDDETDFAEMDDLPGGHFFSGVGEDPYQNDVYIVLLFCLALALFWFGCALSTGHVGFRLLVAGSAVLIIPIATIALMANRPTWWEVGACALGGLVLIGAAARARRPETPAEVPVAP
;
A
#
# COMPACT_ATOMS: atom_id res chain seq x y z
N MET A 1 -33.97 54.85 -39.48
CA MET A 1 -33.00 55.20 -38.43
C MET A 1 -33.67 54.82 -37.12
N THR A 2 -33.50 53.56 -36.75
CA THR A 2 -34.09 52.94 -35.57
C THR A 2 -32.99 52.04 -35.04
N GLU A 3 -32.44 52.47 -33.92
CA GLU A 3 -31.28 51.93 -33.23
C GLU A 3 -31.77 50.74 -32.39
N TYR A 4 -31.39 49.52 -32.79
CA TYR A 4 -31.57 48.33 -31.96
C TYR A 4 -30.31 48.16 -31.12
N LEU A 5 -30.46 48.37 -29.82
CA LEU A 5 -29.44 48.06 -28.81
C LEU A 5 -29.30 46.53 -28.71
N GLU A 6 -28.21 45.98 -29.24
CA GLU A 6 -27.79 44.62 -28.93
C GLU A 6 -27.30 44.56 -27.48
N SER A 7 -28.06 43.84 -26.65
CA SER A 7 -27.72 43.51 -25.28
C SER A 7 -26.50 42.57 -25.23
N PRO A 8 -25.48 42.83 -24.39
CA PRO A 8 -24.30 42.01 -24.29
C PRO A 8 -24.56 40.71 -23.52
N GLY A 9 -24.49 39.59 -24.24
CA GLY A 9 -23.75 38.40 -23.80
C GLY A 9 -24.21 37.71 -22.51
N GLU A 10 -25.43 37.20 -22.48
CA GLU A 10 -25.82 36.17 -21.51
C GLU A 10 -25.21 34.83 -21.96
N ARG A 11 -24.05 34.48 -21.39
CA ARG A 11 -23.43 33.16 -21.61
C ARG A 11 -24.42 32.11 -21.09
N PRO A 12 -24.91 31.19 -21.92
CA PRO A 12 -25.84 30.16 -21.46
C PRO A 12 -25.16 29.39 -20.33
N GLY A 13 -25.78 29.41 -19.15
CA GLY A 13 -25.33 28.66 -17.99
C GLY A 13 -25.13 27.21 -18.40
N ARG A 14 -23.89 26.72 -18.30
CA ARG A 14 -23.60 25.29 -18.43
C ARG A 14 -24.31 24.59 -17.28
N THR A 15 -25.54 24.14 -17.51
CA THR A 15 -26.24 23.22 -16.62
C THR A 15 -25.40 21.95 -16.55
N PHE A 16 -24.67 21.78 -15.46
CA PHE A 16 -23.89 20.58 -15.21
C PHE A 16 -24.87 19.47 -14.81
N THR A 17 -25.44 18.80 -15.82
CA THR A 17 -26.33 17.67 -15.58
C THR A 17 -25.51 16.47 -15.13
N ILE A 18 -25.43 16.27 -13.81
CA ILE A 18 -24.89 15.05 -13.22
C ILE A 18 -25.85 13.93 -13.61
N THR A 19 -25.47 13.18 -14.64
CA THR A 19 -26.26 12.04 -15.10
C THR A 19 -25.83 10.85 -14.26
N PHE A 20 -26.67 10.40 -13.32
CA PHE A 20 -26.41 9.18 -12.58
C PHE A 20 -26.67 7.98 -13.49
N ASP A 21 -25.59 7.29 -13.85
CA ASP A 21 -25.65 6.08 -14.66
C ASP A 21 -26.15 4.89 -13.81
N LEU A 22 -27.47 4.71 -13.79
CA LEU A 22 -28.14 3.63 -13.05
C LEU A 22 -27.75 2.23 -13.52
N SER A 23 -27.08 2.08 -14.67
CA SER A 23 -26.55 0.80 -15.14
C SER A 23 -25.41 0.26 -14.26
N ARG A 24 -24.82 1.10 -13.39
CA ARG A 24 -23.72 0.74 -12.47
C ARG A 24 -24.16 0.25 -11.08
N LEU A 25 -25.44 0.42 -10.75
CA LEU A 25 -26.03 -0.09 -9.49
C LEU A 25 -25.75 -1.57 -9.21
N PRO A 26 -25.87 -2.50 -10.18
CA PRO A 26 -25.56 -3.92 -9.93
C PRO A 26 -24.10 -4.16 -9.55
N THR A 27 -23.15 -3.41 -10.11
CA THR A 27 -21.72 -3.54 -9.81
C THR A 27 -21.41 -3.01 -8.41
N ALA A 28 -21.99 -1.86 -8.03
CA ALA A 28 -21.84 -1.29 -6.69
C ALA A 28 -22.44 -2.20 -5.61
N ALA A 29 -23.65 -2.74 -5.85
CA ALA A 29 -24.29 -3.68 -4.94
C ALA A 29 -23.48 -4.98 -4.80
N THR A 30 -22.91 -5.49 -5.90
CA THR A 30 -22.03 -6.66 -5.86
C THR A 30 -20.77 -6.38 -5.05
N ALA A 31 -20.12 -5.24 -5.25
CA ALA A 31 -18.95 -4.85 -4.48
C ALA A 31 -19.24 -4.73 -2.99
N ALA A 32 -20.38 -4.10 -2.62
CA ALA A 32 -20.82 -3.99 -1.23
C ALA A 32 -21.11 -5.37 -0.62
N GLY A 33 -21.80 -6.25 -1.35
CA GLY A 33 -22.06 -7.62 -0.92
C GLY A 33 -20.77 -8.42 -0.71
N VAL A 34 -19.82 -8.34 -1.65
CA VAL A 34 -18.50 -8.96 -1.52
C VAL A 34 -17.76 -8.43 -0.31
N ALA A 35 -17.78 -7.12 -0.06
CA ALA A 35 -17.13 -6.52 1.09
C ALA A 35 -17.71 -7.02 2.43
N LEU A 36 -19.04 -7.08 2.54
CA LEU A 36 -19.71 -7.56 3.76
C LEU A 36 -19.43 -9.05 4.02
N VAL A 37 -19.48 -9.89 2.99
CA VAL A 37 -19.19 -11.33 3.14
C VAL A 37 -17.70 -11.56 3.43
N SER A 38 -16.81 -10.78 2.80
CA SER A 38 -15.37 -10.84 3.09
C SER A 38 -15.08 -10.41 4.53
N ALA A 39 -15.78 -9.40 5.04
CA ALA A 39 -15.67 -9.00 6.45
C ALA A 39 -16.07 -10.13 7.40
N ALA A 40 -17.11 -10.90 7.07
CA ALA A 40 -17.48 -12.09 7.84
C ALA A 40 -16.37 -13.16 7.86
N VAL A 41 -15.66 -13.35 6.74
CA VAL A 41 -14.48 -14.24 6.68
C VAL A 41 -13.36 -13.74 7.59
N VAL A 42 -13.05 -12.44 7.54
CA VAL A 42 -11.99 -11.84 8.38
C VAL A 42 -12.33 -11.95 9.87
N VAL A 43 -13.56 -11.57 10.25
CA VAL A 43 -14.03 -11.70 11.64
C VAL A 43 -13.97 -13.16 12.08
N SER A 44 -14.46 -14.09 11.26
CA SER A 44 -14.37 -15.52 11.56
C SER A 44 -12.92 -15.95 11.78
N ALA A 45 -12.00 -15.59 10.89
CA ALA A 45 -10.59 -15.96 11.00
C ALA A 45 -9.95 -15.44 12.30
N MET A 46 -10.24 -14.20 12.70
CA MET A 46 -9.68 -13.60 13.92
C MET A 46 -10.21 -14.26 15.20
N TYR A 47 -11.49 -14.65 15.24
CA TYR A 47 -12.12 -15.16 16.46
C TYR A 47 -12.12 -16.68 16.58
N THR A 48 -11.88 -17.42 15.50
CA THR A 48 -11.95 -18.90 15.47
C THR A 48 -11.00 -19.56 16.47
N ARG A 49 -9.88 -18.90 16.82
CA ARG A 49 -8.85 -19.45 17.73
C ARG A 49 -8.58 -18.58 18.95
N ASN A 50 -9.49 -17.65 19.27
CA ASN A 50 -9.27 -16.70 20.37
C ASN A 50 -9.11 -17.39 21.75
N THR A 51 -9.63 -18.61 21.90
CA THR A 51 -9.53 -19.42 23.13
C THR A 51 -8.50 -20.55 23.04
N GLY A 52 -7.63 -20.55 22.02
CA GLY A 52 -6.63 -21.61 21.79
C GLY A 52 -7.16 -22.80 20.98
N ASP A 53 -8.37 -23.27 21.30
CA ASP A 53 -9.06 -24.31 20.54
C ASP A 53 -9.81 -23.76 19.31
N LEU A 54 -10.08 -24.63 18.33
CA LEU A 54 -10.84 -24.29 17.13
C LEU A 54 -12.34 -24.18 17.43
N ASP A 55 -12.88 -22.97 17.46
CA ASP A 55 -14.34 -22.76 17.43
C ASP A 55 -14.88 -23.16 16.06
N THR A 56 -15.39 -24.39 16.00
CA THR A 56 -15.91 -24.98 14.77
C THR A 56 -17.09 -24.20 14.21
N SER A 57 -17.92 -23.59 15.06
CA SER A 57 -19.10 -22.82 14.60
C SER A 57 -18.66 -21.57 13.86
N ASN A 58 -17.73 -20.83 14.46
CA ASN A 58 -17.18 -19.63 13.85
C ASN A 58 -16.38 -19.97 12.59
N PHE A 59 -15.55 -21.02 12.65
CA PHE A 59 -14.77 -21.52 11.50
C PHE A 59 -15.68 -21.86 10.31
N VAL A 60 -16.73 -22.65 10.54
CA VAL A 60 -17.66 -23.08 9.48
C VAL A 60 -18.33 -21.88 8.83
N MET A 61 -18.71 -20.86 9.59
CA MET A 61 -19.29 -19.64 9.03
C MET A 61 -18.32 -18.88 8.12
N GLY A 62 -17.05 -18.76 8.50
CA GLY A 62 -16.02 -18.17 7.64
C GLY A 62 -15.77 -18.98 6.37
N ALA A 63 -15.62 -20.30 6.52
CA ALA A 63 -15.41 -21.22 5.41
C ALA A 63 -16.59 -21.21 4.41
N LEU A 64 -17.83 -21.25 4.92
CA LEU A 64 -19.04 -21.14 4.08
C LEU A 64 -19.14 -19.78 3.38
N SER A 65 -18.71 -18.70 4.03
CA SER A 65 -18.69 -17.36 3.42
C SER A 65 -17.71 -17.29 2.26
N ALA A 66 -16.49 -17.82 2.45
CA ALA A 66 -15.48 -17.90 1.40
C ALA A 66 -15.91 -18.82 0.24
N LEU A 67 -16.45 -20.01 0.55
CA LEU A 67 -17.01 -20.93 -0.43
C LEU A 67 -18.22 -20.34 -1.15
N GLY A 68 -19.06 -19.57 -0.46
CA GLY A 68 -20.22 -18.89 -1.03
C GLY A 68 -19.82 -17.84 -2.07
N LEU A 69 -18.77 -17.07 -1.81
CA LEU A 69 -18.21 -16.10 -2.76
C LEU A 69 -17.65 -16.79 -4.01
N LEU A 70 -16.89 -17.87 -3.84
CA LEU A 70 -16.39 -18.69 -4.95
C LEU A 70 -17.51 -19.38 -5.73
N GLY A 71 -18.46 -19.98 -5.02
CA GLY A 71 -19.63 -20.63 -5.59
C GLY A 71 -20.48 -19.64 -6.40
N PHE A 72 -20.70 -18.43 -5.89
CA PHE A 72 -21.35 -17.36 -6.63
C PHE A 72 -20.59 -17.02 -7.92
N ALA A 73 -19.25 -16.88 -7.85
CA ALA A 73 -18.44 -16.61 -9.03
C ALA A 73 -18.55 -17.74 -10.07
N VAL A 74 -18.53 -19.00 -9.66
CA VAL A 74 -18.71 -20.16 -10.56
C VAL A 74 -20.10 -20.14 -11.19
N VAL A 75 -21.16 -19.95 -10.41
CA VAL A 75 -22.54 -19.90 -10.92
C VAL A 75 -22.70 -18.73 -11.90
N ALA A 76 -22.19 -17.54 -11.56
CA ALA A 76 -22.22 -16.38 -12.44
C ALA A 76 -21.46 -16.64 -13.75
N HIS A 77 -20.34 -17.37 -13.69
CA HIS A 77 -19.58 -17.74 -14.89
C HIS A 77 -20.36 -18.63 -15.85
N LEU A 78 -21.15 -19.56 -15.31
CA LEU A 78 -21.93 -20.54 -16.08
C LEU A 78 -23.26 -19.98 -16.59
N VAL A 79 -23.93 -19.13 -15.81
CA VAL A 79 -25.31 -18.69 -16.08
C VAL A 79 -25.38 -17.38 -16.87
N VAL A 80 -24.39 -16.49 -16.73
CA VAL A 80 -24.41 -15.17 -17.39
C VAL A 80 -23.82 -15.27 -18.80
N PRO A 81 -24.61 -15.09 -19.87
CA PRO A 81 -24.11 -15.25 -21.23
C PRO A 81 -23.28 -14.06 -21.70
N ASP A 82 -23.59 -12.86 -21.21
CA ASP A 82 -22.88 -11.64 -21.58
C ASP A 82 -21.49 -11.58 -20.95
N ALA A 83 -20.45 -11.44 -21.78
CA ALA A 83 -19.07 -11.55 -21.36
C ALA A 83 -18.65 -10.40 -20.43
N GLU A 84 -19.09 -9.17 -20.69
CA GLU A 84 -18.74 -7.99 -19.90
C GLU A 84 -19.41 -8.04 -18.52
N ARG A 85 -20.71 -8.30 -18.46
CA ARG A 85 -21.44 -8.45 -17.21
C ARG A 85 -20.95 -9.64 -16.40
N ARG A 86 -20.60 -10.75 -17.05
CA ARG A 86 -20.01 -11.92 -16.41
C ARG A 86 -18.66 -11.57 -15.76
N ALA A 87 -17.79 -10.84 -16.46
CA ALA A 87 -16.49 -10.47 -15.90
C ALA A 87 -16.63 -9.68 -14.57
N GLY A 88 -17.59 -8.74 -14.50
CA GLY A 88 -17.87 -7.99 -13.27
C GLY A 88 -18.42 -8.84 -12.12
N LEU A 89 -19.33 -9.75 -12.41
CA LEU A 89 -19.97 -10.62 -11.39
C LEU A 89 -19.07 -11.77 -10.93
N VAL A 90 -18.13 -12.22 -11.75
CA VAL A 90 -17.25 -13.34 -11.42
C VAL A 90 -15.99 -12.87 -10.68
N SER A 91 -15.40 -11.75 -11.13
CA SER A 91 -14.04 -11.41 -10.73
C SER A 91 -13.90 -10.98 -9.27
N TRP A 92 -14.75 -10.10 -8.76
CA TRP A 92 -14.69 -9.65 -7.37
C TRP A 92 -15.05 -10.75 -6.37
N PRO A 93 -16.20 -11.45 -6.49
CA PRO A 93 -16.53 -12.55 -5.60
C PRO A 93 -15.50 -13.69 -5.70
N GLY A 94 -15.04 -14.03 -6.91
CA GLY A 94 -14.07 -15.09 -7.11
C GLY A 94 -12.72 -14.80 -6.46
N ALA A 95 -12.20 -13.57 -6.63
CA ALA A 95 -10.94 -13.15 -6.01
C ALA A 95 -11.04 -13.09 -4.48
N ALA A 96 -12.15 -12.56 -3.96
CA ALA A 96 -12.39 -12.49 -2.51
C ALA A 96 -12.58 -13.88 -1.90
N GLY A 97 -13.32 -14.77 -2.57
CA GLY A 97 -13.50 -16.16 -2.14
C GLY A 97 -12.20 -16.96 -2.17
N ALA A 98 -11.34 -16.76 -3.18
CA ALA A 98 -10.01 -17.37 -3.26
C ALA A 98 -9.11 -16.95 -2.09
N ALA A 99 -9.03 -15.64 -1.83
CA ALA A 99 -8.29 -15.11 -0.68
C ALA A 99 -8.87 -15.62 0.65
N GLY A 100 -10.21 -15.57 0.79
CA GLY A 100 -10.91 -16.03 1.98
C GLY A 100 -10.69 -17.51 2.27
N LEU A 101 -10.71 -18.38 1.25
CA LEU A 101 -10.40 -19.79 1.41
C LEU A 101 -8.96 -20.02 1.85
N GLY A 102 -8.01 -19.25 1.31
CA GLY A 102 -6.63 -19.29 1.76
C GLY A 102 -6.51 -18.97 3.25
N VAL A 103 -7.14 -17.88 3.70
CA VAL A 103 -7.18 -17.49 5.11
C VAL A 103 -7.80 -18.59 5.99
N MET A 104 -8.96 -19.13 5.60
CA MET A 104 -9.61 -20.19 6.37
C MET A 104 -8.79 -21.48 6.39
N LEU A 105 -8.06 -21.81 5.32
CA LEU A 105 -7.14 -22.95 5.31
C LEU A 105 -5.98 -22.75 6.29
N SER A 106 -5.39 -21.55 6.36
CA SER A 106 -4.36 -21.23 7.36
C SER A 106 -4.90 -21.43 8.78
N VAL A 107 -6.10 -20.92 9.07
CA VAL A 107 -6.76 -21.10 10.37
C VAL A 107 -7.02 -22.58 10.69
N LEU A 108 -7.34 -23.41 9.69
CA LEU A 108 -7.61 -24.83 9.89
C LEU A 108 -6.34 -25.61 10.30
N ILE A 109 -5.21 -25.38 9.62
CA ILE A 109 -4.00 -26.22 9.74
C ILE A 109 -3.30 -26.07 11.10
N SER A 110 -3.45 -24.95 11.80
CA SER A 110 -2.90 -24.71 13.16
C SER A 110 -1.37 -24.65 13.31
N ASN A 111 -0.60 -25.08 12.32
CA ASN A 111 0.85 -25.11 12.40
C ASN A 111 1.38 -23.79 11.83
N ASP A 112 1.97 -22.93 12.67
CA ASP A 112 2.28 -21.54 12.33
C ASP A 112 3.14 -21.42 11.06
N ASP A 113 4.13 -22.31 10.88
CA ASP A 113 4.99 -22.27 9.70
C ASP A 113 4.28 -22.78 8.45
N VAL A 114 3.67 -23.96 8.51
CA VAL A 114 3.07 -24.60 7.32
C VAL A 114 1.75 -23.95 6.91
N SER A 115 0.99 -23.43 7.87
CA SER A 115 -0.36 -22.90 7.65
C SER A 115 -0.36 -21.66 6.77
N ILE A 116 0.61 -20.76 6.95
CA ILE A 116 0.74 -19.53 6.17
C ILE A 116 1.06 -19.87 4.72
N TYR A 117 2.03 -20.76 4.49
CA TYR A 117 2.38 -21.23 3.13
C TYR A 117 1.20 -21.93 2.44
N ALA A 118 0.50 -22.82 3.16
CA ALA A 118 -0.61 -23.57 2.59
C ALA A 118 -1.78 -22.64 2.21
N GLY A 119 -2.17 -21.72 3.10
CA GLY A 119 -3.28 -20.80 2.85
C GLY A 119 -2.96 -19.78 1.77
N ALA A 120 -1.81 -19.12 1.85
CA ALA A 120 -1.40 -18.14 0.84
C ALA A 120 -1.12 -18.83 -0.51
N GLY A 121 -0.53 -20.03 -0.51
CA GLY A 121 -0.36 -20.87 -1.70
C GLY A 121 -1.69 -21.24 -2.36
N LEU A 122 -2.69 -21.67 -1.57
CA LEU A 122 -4.03 -21.95 -2.07
C LEU A 122 -4.68 -20.71 -2.69
N ALA A 123 -4.65 -19.58 -1.97
CA ALA A 123 -5.17 -18.31 -2.48
C ALA A 123 -4.51 -17.93 -3.81
N LEU A 124 -3.18 -18.05 -3.90
CA LEU A 124 -2.42 -17.77 -5.11
C LEU A 124 -2.85 -18.66 -6.27
N VAL A 125 -2.93 -19.98 -6.07
CA VAL A 125 -3.31 -20.94 -7.12
C VAL A 125 -4.73 -20.66 -7.63
N LEU A 126 -5.68 -20.46 -6.72
CA LEU A 126 -7.06 -20.14 -7.07
C LEU A 126 -7.17 -18.80 -7.81
N SER A 127 -6.43 -17.79 -7.36
CA SER A 127 -6.43 -16.47 -8.00
C SER A 127 -5.77 -16.50 -9.38
N VAL A 128 -4.67 -17.23 -9.56
CA VAL A 128 -4.04 -17.43 -10.87
C VAL A 128 -5.00 -18.18 -11.82
N ALA A 129 -5.66 -19.24 -11.35
CA ALA A 129 -6.65 -19.96 -12.15
C ALA A 129 -7.82 -19.04 -12.56
N GLY A 130 -8.35 -18.26 -11.62
CA GLY A 130 -9.39 -17.27 -11.88
C GLY A 130 -8.95 -16.20 -12.90
N TYR A 131 -7.71 -15.72 -12.81
CA TYR A 131 -7.13 -14.81 -13.80
C TYR A 131 -7.00 -15.46 -15.18
N LEU A 132 -6.54 -16.70 -15.26
CA LEU A 132 -6.41 -17.41 -16.55
C LEU A 132 -7.77 -17.61 -17.24
N LEU A 133 -8.83 -17.84 -16.46
CA LEU A 133 -10.20 -18.03 -16.96
C LEU A 133 -10.89 -16.73 -17.36
N THR A 134 -10.67 -15.64 -16.62
CA THR A 134 -11.46 -14.40 -16.78
C THR A 134 -10.66 -13.21 -17.31
N ARG A 135 -9.32 -13.27 -17.21
CA ARG A 135 -8.39 -12.17 -17.47
C ARG A 135 -8.72 -10.88 -16.72
N ALA A 136 -9.38 -11.01 -15.56
CA ALA A 136 -9.87 -9.87 -14.80
C ALA A 136 -8.88 -9.40 -13.72
N ALA A 137 -8.82 -8.08 -13.55
CA ALA A 137 -7.96 -7.40 -12.60
C ALA A 137 -8.06 -7.87 -11.13
N PRO A 138 -9.26 -8.12 -10.54
CA PRO A 138 -9.36 -8.54 -9.13
C PRO A 138 -8.57 -9.81 -8.77
N PHE A 139 -8.43 -10.74 -9.71
CA PHE A 139 -7.63 -11.93 -9.51
C PHE A 139 -6.12 -11.64 -9.44
N VAL A 140 -5.65 -10.62 -10.17
CA VAL A 140 -4.27 -10.13 -10.04
C VAL A 140 -4.06 -9.53 -8.64
N LEU A 141 -5.02 -8.76 -8.13
CA LEU A 141 -4.94 -8.15 -6.79
C LEU A 141 -4.88 -9.20 -5.68
N SER A 142 -5.73 -10.22 -5.74
CA SER A 142 -5.69 -11.32 -4.77
C SER A 142 -4.43 -12.18 -4.89
N SER A 143 -3.93 -12.41 -6.11
CA SER A 143 -2.63 -13.09 -6.31
C SER A 143 -1.48 -12.29 -5.70
N LEU A 144 -1.48 -10.96 -5.87
CA LEU A 144 -0.50 -10.08 -5.25
C LEU A 144 -0.59 -10.13 -3.73
N ALA A 145 -1.79 -10.07 -3.16
CA ALA A 145 -1.97 -10.17 -1.71
C ALA A 145 -1.43 -11.51 -1.18
N ALA A 146 -1.70 -12.62 -1.86
CA ALA A 146 -1.14 -13.92 -1.51
C ALA A 146 0.39 -13.97 -1.63
N LEU A 147 0.96 -13.37 -2.68
CA LEU A 147 2.41 -13.25 -2.85
C LEU A 147 3.06 -12.40 -1.75
N VAL A 148 2.41 -11.32 -1.31
CA VAL A 148 2.90 -10.51 -0.17
C VAL A 148 3.00 -11.39 1.07
N VAL A 149 1.97 -12.18 1.38
CA VAL A 149 1.96 -13.06 2.55
C VAL A 149 3.04 -14.14 2.46
N LEU A 150 3.16 -14.79 1.29
CA LEU A 150 4.22 -15.79 1.05
C LEU A 150 5.62 -15.18 1.16
N TYR A 151 5.81 -13.99 0.61
CA TYR A 151 7.09 -13.28 0.66
C TYR A 151 7.44 -12.88 2.09
N ALA A 152 6.49 -12.34 2.84
CA ALA A 152 6.69 -11.98 4.24
C ALA A 152 7.12 -13.18 5.08
N LYS A 153 6.45 -14.33 4.94
CA LYS A 153 6.83 -15.55 5.68
C LYS A 153 8.16 -16.15 5.19
N LEU A 154 8.40 -16.20 3.88
CA LEU A 154 9.70 -16.64 3.36
C LEU A 154 10.85 -15.77 3.86
N PHE A 155 10.61 -14.48 3.97
CA PHE A 155 11.59 -13.53 4.44
C PHE A 155 11.87 -13.72 5.94
N ASP A 156 10.82 -13.88 6.75
CA ASP A 156 10.88 -14.25 8.18
C ASP A 156 11.67 -15.56 8.40
N ASP A 157 11.44 -16.58 7.57
CA ASP A 157 12.11 -17.88 7.69
C ASP A 157 13.58 -17.86 7.24
N VAL A 158 13.95 -16.99 6.30
CA VAL A 158 15.30 -16.94 5.71
C VAL A 158 16.22 -15.98 6.45
N ILE A 159 15.67 -14.89 6.97
CA ILE A 159 16.44 -13.88 7.70
C ILE A 159 16.29 -14.16 9.18
N ASP A 160 17.27 -14.89 9.72
CA ASP A 160 17.44 -15.08 11.15
C ASP A 160 17.59 -13.70 11.81
N GLU A 161 16.69 -13.34 12.73
CA GLU A 161 16.62 -12.02 13.41
C GLU A 161 17.78 -11.81 14.42
N GLY A 162 18.97 -12.37 14.14
CA GLY A 162 20.09 -12.46 15.07
C GLY A 162 20.78 -11.15 15.45
N ASP A 163 20.26 -9.99 15.07
CA ASP A 163 20.72 -8.69 15.57
C ASP A 163 19.57 -7.66 15.54
N GLU A 164 19.01 -7.36 16.71
CA GLU A 164 17.83 -6.49 16.93
C GLU A 164 18.01 -5.07 16.35
N GLY A 165 19.26 -4.65 16.11
CA GLY A 165 19.60 -3.30 15.65
C GLY A 165 19.35 -2.99 14.17
N SER A 166 18.84 -3.92 13.35
CA SER A 166 18.69 -3.69 11.89
C SER A 166 17.34 -4.06 11.27
N GLN A 167 16.33 -4.38 12.10
CA GLN A 167 15.04 -4.89 11.64
C GLN A 167 14.33 -3.95 10.65
N PHE A 168 14.41 -2.64 10.86
CA PHE A 168 13.76 -1.66 9.97
C PHE A 168 14.43 -1.57 8.59
N ILE A 169 15.76 -1.68 8.53
CA ILE A 169 16.50 -1.76 7.26
C ILE A 169 16.06 -3.01 6.49
N VAL A 170 16.04 -4.14 7.20
CA VAL A 170 15.70 -5.44 6.66
C VAL A 170 14.27 -5.42 6.08
N ILE A 171 13.28 -4.94 6.84
CA ILE A 171 11.89 -4.76 6.36
C ILE A 171 11.83 -3.80 5.16
N GLY A 172 12.52 -2.66 5.24
CA GLY A 172 12.52 -1.66 4.16
C GLY A 172 13.10 -2.20 2.85
N ALA A 173 14.20 -2.97 2.94
CA ALA A 173 14.80 -3.65 1.80
C ALA A 173 13.86 -4.71 1.24
N ALA A 174 13.21 -5.50 2.11
CA ALA A 174 12.25 -6.52 1.71
C ALA A 174 11.11 -5.93 0.88
N VAL A 175 10.51 -4.84 1.37
CA VAL A 175 9.41 -4.14 0.71
C VAL A 175 9.87 -3.56 -0.63
N MET A 176 11.04 -2.90 -0.66
CA MET A 176 11.58 -2.35 -1.90
C MET A 176 11.77 -3.44 -2.97
N ILE A 177 12.41 -4.55 -2.62
CA ILE A 177 12.66 -5.68 -3.52
C ILE A 177 11.33 -6.25 -4.01
N PHE A 178 10.39 -6.51 -3.10
CA PHE A 178 9.08 -7.03 -3.46
C PHE A 178 8.35 -6.11 -4.43
N VAL A 179 8.33 -4.80 -4.16
CA VAL A 179 7.67 -3.81 -5.01
C VAL A 179 8.27 -3.78 -6.40
N MET A 180 9.60 -3.77 -6.50
CA MET A 180 10.31 -3.79 -7.77
C MET A 180 10.04 -5.07 -8.56
N VAL A 181 10.16 -6.24 -7.92
CA VAL A 181 9.96 -7.54 -8.56
C VAL A 181 8.51 -7.72 -8.99
N ALA A 182 7.54 -7.41 -8.14
CA ALA A 182 6.12 -7.55 -8.48
C ALA A 182 5.68 -6.54 -9.55
N THR A 183 6.24 -5.32 -9.53
CA THR A 183 6.03 -4.36 -10.62
C THR A 183 6.61 -4.91 -11.92
N ALA A 184 7.85 -5.39 -11.93
CA ALA A 184 8.50 -5.97 -13.10
C ALA A 184 7.77 -7.22 -13.62
N ALA A 185 7.29 -8.10 -12.74
CA ALA A 185 6.47 -9.25 -13.10
C ALA A 185 5.14 -8.80 -13.75
N GLY A 186 4.53 -7.72 -13.24
CA GLY A 186 3.37 -7.09 -13.85
C GLY A 186 3.60 -6.63 -15.29
N TRP A 187 4.83 -6.27 -15.67
CA TRP A 187 5.15 -5.93 -17.06
C TRP A 187 5.01 -7.09 -18.04
N LEU A 188 5.04 -8.34 -17.56
CA LEU A 188 4.78 -9.52 -18.37
C LEU A 188 3.28 -9.72 -18.67
N LEU A 189 2.40 -8.91 -18.06
CA LEU A 189 0.95 -8.96 -18.21
C LEU A 189 0.43 -7.69 -18.90
N PRO A 190 0.38 -7.62 -20.25
CA PRO A 190 0.05 -6.40 -20.98
C PRO A 190 -1.28 -5.76 -20.57
N ALA A 191 -2.27 -6.59 -20.23
CA ALA A 191 -3.62 -6.14 -19.87
C ALA A 191 -3.70 -5.47 -18.48
N THR A 192 -2.76 -5.77 -17.56
CA THR A 192 -2.84 -5.33 -16.15
C THR A 192 -1.56 -4.71 -15.63
N ARG A 193 -0.56 -4.53 -16.50
CA ARG A 193 0.79 -4.04 -16.17
C ARG A 193 0.79 -2.78 -15.31
N GLU A 194 -0.01 -1.78 -15.69
CA GLU A 194 -0.09 -0.52 -14.96
C GLU A 194 -0.76 -0.72 -13.60
N LEU A 195 -1.86 -1.47 -13.55
CA LEU A 195 -2.60 -1.74 -12.32
C LEU A 195 -1.73 -2.47 -11.29
N THR A 196 -1.02 -3.53 -11.70
CA THR A 196 -0.12 -4.29 -10.83
C THR A 196 0.93 -3.38 -10.20
N GLY A 197 1.64 -2.59 -11.02
CA GLY A 197 2.66 -1.67 -10.53
C GLY A 197 2.11 -0.59 -9.61
N ILE A 198 0.91 -0.04 -9.91
CA ILE A 198 0.28 0.99 -9.08
C ILE A 198 -0.15 0.43 -7.73
N VAL A 199 -0.85 -0.70 -7.70
CA VAL A 199 -1.37 -1.26 -6.45
C VAL A 199 -0.23 -1.70 -5.53
N VAL A 200 0.75 -2.42 -6.08
CA VAL A 200 1.93 -2.79 -5.30
C VAL A 200 2.72 -1.57 -4.86
N GLY A 201 2.81 -0.54 -5.72
CA GLY A 201 3.43 0.73 -5.36
C GLY A 201 2.72 1.45 -4.21
N ILE A 202 1.38 1.45 -4.17
CA ILE A 202 0.60 2.05 -3.08
C ILE A 202 0.86 1.29 -1.78
N ALA A 203 0.80 -0.05 -1.83
CA ALA A 203 1.08 -0.89 -0.66
C ALA A 203 2.50 -0.65 -0.15
N GLY A 204 3.50 -0.68 -1.05
CA GLY A 204 4.89 -0.41 -0.72
C GLY A 204 5.11 0.97 -0.13
N LEU A 205 4.49 2.01 -0.72
CA LEU A 205 4.55 3.38 -0.20
C LEU A 205 3.96 3.47 1.21
N ALA A 206 2.81 2.85 1.45
CA ALA A 206 2.17 2.84 2.76
C ALA A 206 3.04 2.11 3.81
N THR A 207 3.61 0.95 3.46
CA THR A 207 4.49 0.20 4.36
C THR A 207 5.77 0.98 4.67
N MET A 208 6.44 1.57 3.67
CA MET A 208 7.65 2.37 3.89
C MET A 208 7.36 3.63 4.72
N ALA A 209 6.21 4.29 4.50
CA ALA A 209 5.77 5.39 5.33
C ALA A 209 5.52 4.94 6.78
N GLY A 210 4.90 3.77 6.98
CA GLY A 210 4.72 3.16 8.30
C GLY A 210 6.03 2.88 9.02
N VAL A 211 7.00 2.27 8.33
CA VAL A 211 8.36 2.01 8.88
C VAL A 211 9.02 3.31 9.32
N LEU A 212 9.04 4.33 8.46
CA LEU A 212 9.63 5.63 8.81
C LEU A 212 8.87 6.33 9.95
N MET A 213 7.55 6.18 10.01
CA MET A 213 6.73 6.76 11.08
C MET A 213 7.01 6.08 12.41
N SER A 214 7.18 4.76 12.44
CA SER A 214 7.59 4.01 13.63
C SER A 214 8.97 4.46 14.12
N LEU A 215 9.96 4.54 13.23
CA LEU A 215 11.29 5.07 13.53
C LEU A 215 11.24 6.50 14.10
N GLY A 216 10.49 7.39 13.46
CA GLY A 216 10.32 8.77 13.91
C GLY A 216 9.62 8.86 15.28
N THR A 217 8.65 7.99 15.54
CA THR A 217 7.92 7.95 16.82
C THR A 217 8.81 7.44 17.95
N ILE A 218 9.55 6.34 17.73
CA ILE A 218 10.51 5.79 18.69
C ILE A 218 11.52 6.87 19.08
N ARG A 219 12.12 7.54 18.09
CA ARG A 219 13.07 8.65 18.33
C ARG A 219 12.45 9.82 19.09
N ALA A 220 11.26 10.26 18.70
CA ALA A 220 10.57 11.36 19.38
C ALA A 220 10.28 11.01 20.85
N MET A 221 9.91 9.77 21.14
CA MET A 221 9.75 9.27 22.51
C MET A 221 11.08 9.26 23.27
N THR A 222 12.15 8.72 22.69
CA THR A 222 13.48 8.72 23.33
C THR A 222 13.93 10.13 23.70
N VAL A 223 13.76 11.11 22.82
CA VAL A 223 14.09 12.52 23.11
C VAL A 223 13.18 13.09 24.21
N ALA A 224 11.87 12.91 24.12
CA ALA A 224 10.92 13.46 25.08
C ALA A 224 11.10 12.90 26.51
N PHE A 225 11.49 11.63 26.63
CA PHE A 225 11.72 10.98 27.93
C PHE A 225 13.18 11.07 28.40
N SER A 226 14.13 11.47 27.54
CA SER A 226 15.53 11.68 27.95
C SER A 226 15.69 12.77 29.02
N GLU A 227 14.82 13.78 29.01
CA GLU A 227 14.77 14.83 30.04
C GLU A 227 14.12 14.38 31.35
N PHE A 228 13.37 13.27 31.33
CA PHE A 228 12.71 12.70 32.52
C PHE A 228 13.63 11.80 33.35
N ARG A 229 14.95 11.79 33.07
CA ARG A 229 15.95 11.14 33.91
C ARG A 229 15.81 11.65 35.34
N VAL A 230 15.34 10.77 36.22
CA VAL A 230 15.24 11.03 37.66
C VAL A 230 16.65 11.34 38.15
N SER A 231 16.88 12.60 38.54
CA SER A 231 18.16 13.16 38.96
C SER A 231 18.64 12.64 40.33
N GLY A 232 18.46 11.35 40.60
CA GLY A 232 18.77 10.71 41.88
C GLY A 232 19.40 9.32 41.78
N PHE A 233 19.66 8.83 40.56
CA PHE A 233 20.37 7.57 40.29
C PHE A 233 21.67 7.88 39.53
N ASP A 234 22.63 8.52 40.19
CA ASP A 234 23.97 8.80 39.65
C ASP A 234 24.98 7.68 39.98
N ASP A 235 24.56 6.59 40.63
CA ASP A 235 25.43 5.45 40.86
C ASP A 235 25.40 4.52 39.63
N GLU A 236 26.49 4.57 38.85
CA GLU A 236 26.76 3.74 37.64
C GLU A 236 26.65 2.22 37.89
N THR A 237 26.46 1.78 39.13
CA THR A 237 26.48 0.36 39.51
C THR A 237 25.11 -0.32 39.50
N ASP A 238 23.99 0.42 39.52
CA ASP A 238 22.63 -0.18 39.55
C ASP A 238 21.97 -0.33 38.17
N PHE A 239 22.51 0.26 37.10
CA PHE A 239 21.92 0.17 35.75
C PHE A 239 22.31 -1.09 34.97
N ALA A 240 23.39 -1.78 35.37
CA ALA A 240 23.82 -3.00 34.70
C ALA A 240 22.82 -4.17 34.88
N GLU A 241 22.03 -4.17 35.97
CA GLU A 241 20.96 -5.16 36.19
C GLU A 241 19.61 -4.76 35.56
N MET A 242 19.45 -3.50 35.12
CA MET A 242 18.23 -3.06 34.41
C MET A 242 18.27 -3.34 32.90
N ASP A 243 19.44 -3.58 32.31
CA ASP A 243 19.58 -3.91 30.88
C ASP A 243 18.92 -5.28 30.53
N ASP A 244 18.78 -6.17 31.52
CA ASP A 244 18.14 -7.48 31.37
C ASP A 244 16.59 -7.42 31.49
N LEU A 245 16.00 -6.27 31.81
CA LEU A 245 14.54 -6.10 31.81
C LEU A 245 14.04 -5.79 30.40
N PRO A 246 12.85 -6.32 29.99
CA PRO A 246 12.23 -5.94 28.73
C PRO A 246 11.87 -4.44 28.77
N GLY A 247 12.75 -3.60 28.20
CA GLY A 247 12.69 -2.13 28.27
C GLY A 247 13.95 -1.45 28.86
N GLY A 248 14.96 -2.18 29.33
CA GLY A 248 16.22 -1.62 29.84
C GLY A 248 16.97 -0.76 28.81
N HIS A 249 16.95 -1.20 27.55
CA HIS A 249 17.53 -0.49 26.41
C HIS A 249 16.88 0.88 26.10
N PHE A 250 15.72 1.20 26.69
CA PHE A 250 15.13 2.55 26.53
C PHE A 250 15.95 3.63 27.25
N PHE A 251 16.73 3.26 28.27
CA PHE A 251 17.41 4.22 29.17
C PHE A 251 18.94 4.07 29.22
N SER A 252 19.47 2.94 28.75
CA SER A 252 20.90 2.64 28.72
C SER A 252 21.65 3.46 27.63
N GLY A 253 22.36 4.49 28.05
CA GLY A 253 23.44 5.10 27.26
C GLY A 253 23.04 6.26 26.34
N VAL A 254 23.54 7.45 26.65
CA VAL A 254 23.64 8.61 25.73
C VAL A 254 24.81 8.37 24.75
N GLY A 255 24.81 7.20 24.11
CA GLY A 255 25.66 6.84 22.98
C GLY A 255 24.86 7.01 21.68
N GLU A 256 25.55 7.12 20.55
CA GLU A 256 24.97 7.35 19.22
C GLU A 256 23.61 6.67 19.01
N ASP A 257 22.59 7.45 18.60
CA ASP A 257 21.22 6.97 18.38
C ASP A 257 21.26 5.75 17.42
N PRO A 258 20.93 4.54 17.91
CA PRO A 258 21.19 3.29 17.17
C PRO A 258 20.39 3.22 15.86
N TYR A 259 19.31 4.00 15.76
CA TYR A 259 18.43 4.02 14.59
C TYR A 259 18.79 5.10 13.56
N GLN A 260 19.88 5.84 13.77
CA GLN A 260 20.29 6.89 12.84
C GLN A 260 20.59 6.35 11.45
N ASN A 261 21.35 5.26 11.40
CA ASN A 261 21.71 4.61 10.17
C ASN A 261 20.46 4.09 9.44
N ASP A 262 19.53 3.49 10.18
CA ASP A 262 18.27 2.94 9.67
C ASP A 262 17.43 3.99 8.95
N VAL A 263 17.28 5.18 9.55
CA VAL A 263 16.53 6.28 8.92
C VAL A 263 17.15 6.65 7.57
N TYR A 264 18.47 6.83 7.48
CA TYR A 264 19.12 7.19 6.21
C TYR A 264 19.00 6.08 5.16
N ILE A 265 19.14 4.82 5.55
CA ILE A 265 19.05 3.68 4.63
C ILE A 265 17.61 3.50 4.14
N VAL A 266 16.60 3.59 5.02
CA VAL A 266 15.20 3.51 4.61
C VAL A 266 14.82 4.69 3.71
N LEU A 267 15.35 5.90 3.97
CA LEU A 267 15.18 7.03 3.05
C LEU A 267 15.81 6.81 1.68
N LEU A 268 16.97 6.15 1.64
CA LEU A 268 17.60 5.77 0.37
C LEU A 268 16.71 4.80 -0.42
N PHE A 269 16.10 3.81 0.25
CA PHE A 269 15.14 2.90 -0.38
C PHE A 269 13.90 3.63 -0.89
N CYS A 270 13.35 4.54 -0.10
CA CYS A 270 12.24 5.40 -0.50
C CYS A 270 12.58 6.24 -1.75
N LEU A 271 13.77 6.83 -1.79
CA LEU A 271 14.26 7.59 -2.95
C LEU A 271 14.41 6.67 -4.18
N ALA A 272 14.98 5.49 -4.01
CA ALA A 272 15.12 4.51 -5.09
C ALA A 272 13.76 4.09 -5.67
N LEU A 273 12.76 3.85 -4.81
CA LEU A 273 11.38 3.56 -5.24
C LEU A 273 10.74 4.75 -5.95
N ALA A 274 10.91 5.97 -5.45
CA ALA A 274 10.40 7.17 -6.11
C ALA A 274 11.00 7.36 -7.51
N LEU A 275 12.31 7.14 -7.67
CA LEU A 275 12.99 7.17 -8.97
C LEU A 275 12.51 6.05 -9.89
N PHE A 276 12.30 4.84 -9.35
CA PHE A 276 11.75 3.71 -10.09
C PHE A 276 10.34 4.00 -10.61
N TRP A 277 9.45 4.53 -9.77
CA TRP A 277 8.10 4.94 -10.19
C TRP A 277 8.13 6.12 -11.16
N PHE A 278 9.09 7.03 -11.02
CA PHE A 278 9.29 8.11 -11.99
C PHE A 278 9.69 7.56 -13.36
N GLY A 279 10.61 6.59 -13.42
CA GLY A 279 10.93 5.88 -14.66
C GLY A 279 9.72 5.14 -15.24
N CYS A 280 8.91 4.50 -14.40
CA CYS A 280 7.64 3.90 -14.82
C CYS A 280 6.66 4.94 -15.38
N ALA A 281 6.55 6.12 -14.75
CA ALA A 281 5.69 7.21 -15.20
C ALA A 281 6.15 7.78 -16.56
N LEU A 282 7.46 7.90 -16.79
CA LEU A 282 8.01 8.34 -18.07
C LEU A 282 7.76 7.33 -19.19
N SER A 283 7.88 6.04 -18.91
CA SER A 283 7.71 4.98 -19.91
C SER A 283 6.25 4.69 -20.28
N THR A 284 5.33 4.83 -19.34
CA THR A 284 3.89 4.54 -19.54
C THR A 284 3.06 5.79 -19.80
N GLY A 285 3.50 6.94 -19.31
CA GLY A 285 2.67 8.15 -19.25
C GLY A 285 1.51 8.06 -18.25
N HIS A 286 1.30 6.94 -17.56
CA HIS A 286 0.12 6.70 -16.73
C HIS A 286 0.10 7.57 -15.46
N VAL A 287 -1.08 8.11 -15.11
CA VAL A 287 -1.24 9.06 -13.99
C VAL A 287 -0.95 8.40 -12.63
N GLY A 288 -1.27 7.12 -12.46
CA GLY A 288 -1.04 6.39 -11.22
C GLY A 288 0.42 6.38 -10.74
N PHE A 289 1.39 6.21 -11.66
CA PHE A 289 2.82 6.29 -11.28
C PHE A 289 3.24 7.71 -10.89
N ARG A 290 2.66 8.74 -11.51
CA ARG A 290 2.90 10.14 -11.11
C ARG A 290 2.34 10.42 -9.72
N LEU A 291 1.18 9.84 -9.38
CA LEU A 291 0.60 9.92 -8.04
C LEU A 291 1.45 9.19 -7.01
N LEU A 292 2.09 8.07 -7.35
CA LEU A 292 3.06 7.41 -6.47
C LEU A 292 4.29 8.28 -6.20
N VAL A 293 4.85 8.91 -7.23
CA VAL A 293 5.97 9.85 -7.07
C VAL A 293 5.54 11.04 -6.20
N ALA A 294 4.40 11.65 -6.49
CA ALA A 294 3.88 12.77 -5.69
C ALA A 294 3.58 12.35 -4.25
N GLY A 295 2.95 11.18 -4.05
CA GLY A 295 2.65 10.60 -2.74
C GLY A 295 3.92 10.31 -1.95
N SER A 296 4.98 9.81 -2.61
CA SER A 296 6.28 9.62 -1.98
C SER A 296 6.86 10.94 -1.48
N ALA A 297 6.81 12.02 -2.26
CA ALA A 297 7.27 13.33 -1.82
C ALA A 297 6.44 13.88 -0.65
N VAL A 298 5.11 13.76 -0.72
CA VAL A 298 4.19 14.33 0.29
C VAL A 298 4.19 13.54 1.60
N LEU A 299 4.39 12.22 1.58
CA LEU A 299 4.41 11.39 2.79
C LEU A 299 5.82 11.25 3.35
N ILE A 300 6.79 10.89 2.51
CA ILE A 300 8.13 10.51 2.96
C ILE A 300 8.90 11.74 3.44
N ILE A 301 8.84 12.87 2.75
CA ILE A 301 9.63 14.05 3.13
C ILE A 301 9.24 14.57 4.52
N PRO A 302 7.95 14.77 4.87
CA PRO A 302 7.60 15.18 6.23
C PRO A 302 8.01 14.16 7.30
N ILE A 303 7.77 12.86 7.07
CA ILE A 303 8.12 11.81 8.03
C ILE A 303 9.65 11.71 8.19
N ALA A 304 10.41 11.81 7.09
CA ALA A 304 11.86 11.89 7.08
C ALA A 304 12.35 13.07 7.90
N THR A 305 11.70 14.23 7.74
CA THR A 305 12.07 15.45 8.47
C THR A 305 11.87 15.25 9.95
N ILE A 306 10.76 14.64 10.39
CA ILE A 306 10.52 14.29 11.80
C ILE A 306 11.61 13.34 12.32
N ALA A 307 11.94 12.29 11.56
CA ALA A 307 12.96 11.33 11.96
C ALA A 307 14.38 11.93 12.01
N LEU A 308 14.69 12.91 11.16
CA LEU A 308 15.99 13.57 11.06
C LEU A 308 16.12 14.82 11.95
N MET A 309 15.00 15.41 12.38
CA MET A 309 14.95 16.62 13.21
C MET A 309 15.71 16.47 14.53
N ALA A 310 15.85 15.25 15.04
CA ALA A 310 16.60 14.96 16.26
C ALA A 310 18.04 15.49 16.24
N ASN A 311 18.69 15.54 15.06
CA ASN A 311 20.10 15.91 14.98
C ASN A 311 20.33 17.41 14.70
N ARG A 312 19.53 18.05 13.82
CA ARG A 312 19.65 19.48 13.43
C ARG A 312 18.35 20.04 12.82
N PRO A 313 17.34 20.42 13.61
CA PRO A 313 16.01 20.76 13.09
C PRO A 313 16.03 21.95 12.12
N THR A 314 16.80 22.99 12.43
CA THR A 314 16.88 24.23 11.64
C THR A 314 17.48 24.04 10.25
N TRP A 315 18.45 23.14 10.08
CA TRP A 315 19.11 22.92 8.79
C TRP A 315 18.19 22.18 7.81
N TRP A 316 17.40 21.23 8.32
CA TRP A 316 16.44 20.48 7.52
C TRP A 316 15.27 21.35 7.07
N GLU A 317 14.76 22.21 7.96
CA GLU A 317 13.70 23.17 7.61
C GLU A 317 14.14 24.13 6.50
N VAL A 318 15.33 24.71 6.61
CA VAL A 318 15.89 25.62 5.61
C VAL A 318 16.12 24.90 4.28
N GLY A 319 16.71 23.70 4.33
CA GLY A 319 16.94 22.88 3.13
C GLY A 319 15.65 22.51 2.40
N ALA A 320 14.63 22.06 3.14
CA ALA A 320 13.33 21.70 2.59
C ALA A 320 12.60 22.92 1.99
N CYS A 321 12.60 24.06 2.69
CA CYS A 321 12.01 25.31 2.19
C CYS A 321 12.71 25.79 0.91
N ALA A 322 14.04 25.76 0.88
CA ALA A 322 14.82 26.20 -0.28
C ALA A 322 14.55 25.31 -1.50
N LEU A 323 14.61 23.98 -1.34
CA LEU A 323 14.33 23.03 -2.42
C LEU A 323 12.89 23.14 -2.91
N GLY A 324 11.91 23.18 -2.01
CA GLY A 324 10.50 23.34 -2.37
C GLY A 324 10.23 24.65 -3.11
N GLY A 325 10.83 25.76 -2.66
CA GLY A 325 10.75 27.06 -3.31
C GLY A 325 11.31 27.04 -4.74
N LEU A 326 12.49 26.44 -4.94
CA LEU A 326 13.10 26.31 -6.27
C LEU A 326 12.23 25.49 -7.23
N VAL A 327 11.65 24.38 -6.76
CA VAL A 327 10.75 23.55 -7.57
C VAL A 327 9.49 24.32 -7.98
N LEU A 328 8.86 25.05 -7.06
CA LEU A 328 7.68 25.87 -7.35
C LEU A 328 7.98 27.00 -8.33
N ILE A 329 9.14 27.67 -8.18
CA ILE A 329 9.60 28.70 -9.12
C ILE A 329 9.80 28.09 -10.52
N GLY A 330 10.45 26.93 -10.62
CA GLY A 330 10.64 26.22 -11.88
C GLY A 330 9.32 25.82 -12.55
N ALA A 331 8.35 25.34 -11.76
CA ALA A 331 7.02 25.01 -12.25
C ALA A 331 6.27 26.26 -12.76
N ALA A 332 6.31 27.37 -12.01
CA ALA A 332 5.71 28.63 -12.41
C ALA A 332 6.34 29.21 -13.68
N ALA A 333 7.67 29.11 -13.82
CA ALA A 333 8.39 29.53 -15.01
C ALA A 333 8.03 28.68 -16.24
N ARG A 334 7.80 27.38 -16.05
CA ARG A 334 7.37 26.47 -17.12
C ARG A 334 5.92 26.76 -17.56
N ALA A 335 5.03 27.03 -16.61
CA ALA A 335 3.62 27.37 -16.89
C ALA A 335 3.46 28.70 -17.67
N ARG A 336 4.46 29.59 -17.60
CA ARG A 336 4.47 30.87 -18.33
C ARG A 336 4.99 30.78 -19.77
N ARG A 337 5.44 29.61 -20.23
CA ARG A 337 5.89 29.46 -21.63
C ARG A 337 4.67 29.48 -22.54
N PRO A 338 4.58 30.41 -23.52
CA PRO A 338 3.47 30.45 -24.46
C PRO A 338 3.42 29.12 -25.23
N GLU A 339 2.23 28.52 -25.31
CA GLU A 339 2.01 27.37 -26.20
C GLU A 339 2.36 27.81 -27.61
N THR A 340 3.32 27.12 -28.23
CA THR A 340 3.64 27.35 -29.64
C THR A 340 2.36 27.04 -30.42
N PRO A 341 1.81 28.00 -31.20
CA PRO A 341 0.58 27.76 -31.94
C PRO A 341 0.76 26.50 -32.77
N ALA A 342 -0.16 25.54 -32.60
CA ALA A 342 -0.14 24.33 -33.40
C ALA A 342 -0.15 24.73 -34.87
N GLU A 343 0.93 24.38 -35.58
CA GLU A 343 1.09 24.66 -37.00
C GLU A 343 -0.06 23.93 -37.70
N VAL A 344 -1.05 24.70 -38.19
CA VAL A 344 -2.21 24.15 -38.89
C VAL A 344 -1.66 23.44 -40.13
N PRO A 345 -1.81 22.11 -40.27
CA PRO A 345 -1.34 21.42 -41.46
C PRO A 345 -2.09 22.00 -42.66
N VAL A 346 -1.35 22.71 -43.52
CA VAL A 346 -1.86 23.18 -44.80
C VAL A 346 -2.07 21.93 -45.65
N ALA A 347 -3.33 21.56 -45.87
CA ALA A 347 -3.68 20.47 -46.77
C ALA A 347 -3.18 20.81 -48.19
N PRO A 348 -2.57 19.84 -48.91
CA PRO A 348 -2.12 20.04 -50.29
C PRO A 348 -3.27 20.21 -51.29
#